data_AF-A0A932X0G4-F1
#
_entry.id   AF-A0A932X0G4-F1
#
_cell.length_a   1.000
_cell.length_b   1.000
_cell.length_c   1.000
_cell.angle_alpha   90.00
_cell.angle_beta   90.00
_cell.angle_gamma   90.00
#
_symmetry.space_group_name_H-M   'P 1'
#
loop_
_entity.id
_entity.type
_entity.pdbx_description
1 polymer ?
#
loop_
_entity_poly.entity_id
_entity_poly.type
_entity_poly.pdbx_seq_one_letter_code
_entity_poly.pdbx_strand_id
1 'polypeptide(L)'
;MQMTERAFAIGSLLILLAAGVGVGFIPAWTTEQKPSDIARRRTPLEARGRQVYIQNGCTYCHTQYIRPQDWDHGAVRVAQQGDYVFDRPHLLGSERTGPDLSQEGGLRTDDWHRAHFMNPRFTRPASIMPQFRFLTDGEITALIAYVQSLGGKMADARVTRQKMWHKALAAAFARGTDANFAYLHSLVPEQWRTMPNPYPPTPEALARGRFIYEQSCIGCHGNFGDGNGPAARWLYPKPANFTALRRIGASGGLLYYQIMNGITGSSMPYFKTELESEKIWDVSNYIAVSFIGRSDGNTAPRGADAALEPVDPHAPPPPAPESVTAPPLTSPALQPEVNAARGGMPMPGGGRQGASSPTPAQTGPAQTLPSPRHAHPRPAPERRRP
;
A
#
# COMPACT_ATOMS: atom_id res chain seq x y z
N MET A 1 50.98 19.56 37.05
CA MET A 1 50.66 18.34 37.84
C MET A 1 50.45 17.20 36.87
N GLN A 2 51.30 16.17 36.91
CA GLN A 2 51.02 14.93 36.18
C GLN A 2 50.00 14.14 36.99
N MET A 3 48.87 13.76 36.40
CA MET A 3 47.89 12.89 37.07
C MET A 3 48.49 11.49 37.23
N THR A 4 48.34 10.90 38.41
CA THR A 4 48.70 9.49 38.63
C THR A 4 47.69 8.58 37.95
N GLU A 5 48.11 7.38 37.53
CA GLU A 5 47.23 6.38 36.90
C GLU A 5 46.01 6.05 37.78
N ARG A 6 46.18 6.04 39.11
CA ARG A 6 45.10 5.83 40.07
C ARG A 6 44.09 6.98 40.06
N ALA A 7 44.55 8.23 40.03
CA ALA A 7 43.67 9.38 39.94
C ALA A 7 42.88 9.39 38.63
N PHE A 8 43.52 9.00 37.52
CA PHE A 8 42.85 8.86 36.23
C PHE A 8 41.77 7.76 36.24
N ALA A 9 42.08 6.57 36.76
CA ALA A 9 41.13 5.46 36.83
C ALA A 9 39.92 5.78 37.73
N ILE A 10 40.17 6.33 38.93
CA ILE A 10 39.11 6.71 39.87
C ILE A 10 38.26 7.84 39.28
N GLY A 11 38.89 8.88 38.72
CA GLY A 11 38.17 9.99 38.08
C GLY A 11 37.30 9.51 36.93
N SER A 12 37.82 8.64 36.06
CA SER A 12 37.07 8.05 34.95
C SER A 12 35.87 7.24 35.43
N LEU A 13 36.05 6.41 36.45
CA LEU A 13 34.96 5.63 37.04
C LEU A 13 33.88 6.53 37.67
N LEU A 14 34.28 7.57 38.40
CA LEU A 14 33.34 8.52 38.99
C LEU A 14 32.55 9.28 37.93
N ILE A 15 33.19 9.69 36.83
CA ILE A 15 32.50 10.33 35.71
C ILE A 15 31.50 9.37 35.07
N LEU A 16 31.88 8.11 34.84
CA LEU A 16 30.98 7.10 34.28
C LEU A 16 29.81 6.79 35.22
N LEU A 17 30.05 6.70 36.52
CA LEU A 17 29.00 6.49 37.52
C LEU A 17 28.06 7.70 37.60
N ALA A 18 28.60 8.92 37.66
CA ALA A 18 27.81 10.14 37.69
C ALA A 18 26.95 10.28 36.42
N ALA A 19 27.52 9.97 35.24
CA ALA A 19 26.77 9.95 33.98
C ALA A 19 25.68 8.85 33.99
N GLY A 20 25.99 7.64 34.45
CA GLY A 20 25.02 6.54 34.54
C GLY A 20 23.88 6.84 35.50
N VAL A 21 24.17 7.46 36.65
CA VAL A 21 23.15 7.88 37.62
C VAL A 21 22.34 9.05 37.07
N GLY A 22 23.00 10.09 36.56
CA GLY A 22 22.36 11.31 36.07
C GLY A 22 21.50 11.12 34.82
N VAL A 23 21.99 10.33 33.86
CA VAL A 23 21.33 10.15 32.54
C VAL A 23 20.46 8.90 32.51
N GLY A 24 20.81 7.85 33.25
CA GLY A 24 20.08 6.58 33.26
C GLY A 24 19.16 6.42 34.46
N PHE A 25 19.75 6.33 35.65
CA PHE A 25 19.03 5.96 36.88
C PHE A 25 17.99 7.00 37.30
N ILE A 26 18.37 8.28 37.39
CA ILE A 26 17.47 9.35 37.85
C ILE A 26 16.25 9.44 36.93
N PRO A 27 16.36 9.57 35.59
CA PRO A 27 15.19 9.59 34.72
C PRO A 27 14.35 8.31 34.82
N ALA A 28 14.97 7.14 34.89
CA ALA A 28 14.23 5.89 35.03
C ALA A 28 13.42 5.80 36.34
N TRP A 29 13.93 6.39 37.42
CA TRP A 29 13.28 6.42 38.73
C TRP A 29 12.21 7.51 38.86
N THR A 30 12.43 8.68 38.25
CA THR A 30 11.55 9.84 38.39
C THR A 30 10.46 9.94 37.32
N THR A 31 10.60 9.23 36.19
CA THR A 31 9.61 9.31 35.10
C THR A 31 8.37 8.48 35.42
N GLU A 32 7.24 9.15 35.66
CA GLU A 32 5.93 8.49 35.74
C GLU A 32 5.47 8.02 34.35
N GLN A 33 5.36 6.71 34.16
CA GLN A 33 4.86 6.12 32.91
C GLN A 33 3.33 6.18 32.87
N LYS A 34 2.77 7.28 32.35
CA LYS A 34 1.33 7.45 32.18
C LYS A 34 0.87 6.89 30.82
N PRO A 35 -0.15 6.01 30.77
CA PRO A 35 -0.74 5.56 29.52
C PRO A 35 -1.31 6.75 28.73
N SER A 36 -1.18 6.72 27.40
CA SER A 36 -1.87 7.66 26.52
C SER A 36 -3.35 7.35 26.40
N ASP A 37 -4.08 8.22 25.70
CA ASP A 37 -5.49 8.05 25.34
C ASP A 37 -5.74 6.75 24.57
N ILE A 38 -4.83 6.39 23.65
CA ILE A 38 -4.94 5.20 22.80
C ILE A 38 -4.34 3.94 23.43
N ALA A 39 -3.59 4.07 24.52
CA ALA A 39 -2.88 2.94 25.13
C ALA A 39 -3.85 1.85 25.62
N ARG A 40 -3.53 0.60 25.29
CA ARG A 40 -4.24 -0.59 25.79
C ARG A 40 -3.32 -1.78 25.94
N ARG A 41 -3.70 -2.73 26.78
CA ARG A 41 -2.98 -4.01 26.91
C ARG A 41 -3.24 -4.91 25.71
N ARG A 42 -2.24 -5.73 25.39
CA ARG A 42 -2.34 -6.73 24.33
C ARG A 42 -3.08 -7.97 24.80
N THR A 43 -3.86 -8.57 23.91
CA THR A 43 -4.44 -9.90 24.12
C THR A 43 -3.36 -10.99 24.05
N PRO A 44 -3.63 -12.23 24.52
CA PRO A 44 -2.68 -13.33 24.38
C PRO A 44 -2.31 -13.64 22.91
N LEU A 45 -3.25 -13.47 21.97
CA LEU A 45 -2.97 -13.68 20.55
C LEU A 45 -2.04 -12.60 19.99
N GLU A 46 -2.28 -11.34 20.33
CA GLU A 46 -1.42 -10.21 19.95
C GLU A 46 -0.03 -10.33 20.59
N ALA A 47 0.05 -10.81 21.84
CA ALA A 47 1.33 -11.05 22.51
C ALA A 47 2.16 -12.15 21.79
N ARG A 48 1.50 -13.24 21.34
CA ARG A 48 2.16 -14.26 20.50
C ARG A 48 2.59 -13.67 19.15
N GLY A 49 1.74 -12.89 18.50
CA GLY A 49 2.06 -12.23 17.24
C GLY A 49 3.26 -11.29 17.35
N ARG A 50 3.35 -10.57 18.46
CA ARG A 50 4.50 -9.71 18.77
C ARG A 50 5.79 -10.51 18.92
N GLN A 51 5.74 -11.72 19.49
CA GLN A 51 6.92 -12.58 19.55
C GLN A 51 7.34 -13.03 18.15
N VAL A 52 6.39 -13.42 17.29
CA VAL A 52 6.67 -13.73 15.88
C VAL A 52 7.32 -12.52 15.19
N TYR A 53 6.79 -11.31 15.38
CA TYR A 53 7.34 -10.08 14.81
C TYR A 53 8.80 -9.83 15.23
N ILE A 54 9.13 -10.04 16.51
CA ILE A 54 10.49 -9.88 17.03
C ILE A 54 11.43 -10.97 16.50
N GLN A 55 11.02 -12.24 16.59
CA GLN A 55 11.83 -13.40 16.19
C GLN A 55 12.20 -13.37 14.71
N ASN A 56 11.38 -12.72 13.89
CA ASN A 56 11.58 -12.58 12.45
C ASN A 56 12.23 -11.25 12.05
N GLY A 57 12.68 -10.44 13.02
CA GLY A 57 13.44 -9.22 12.74
C GLY A 57 12.65 -8.13 12.03
N CYS A 58 11.31 -8.12 12.13
CA CYS A 58 10.49 -7.12 11.45
C CYS A 58 10.85 -5.68 11.88
N THR A 59 11.34 -5.50 13.12
CA THR A 59 11.85 -4.22 13.66
C THR A 59 13.04 -3.63 12.92
N TYR A 60 13.79 -4.44 12.16
CA TYR A 60 14.94 -3.95 11.41
C TYR A 60 14.53 -3.16 10.17
N CYS A 61 13.34 -3.43 9.63
CA CYS A 61 12.83 -2.74 8.43
C CYS A 61 11.66 -1.79 8.74
N HIS A 62 10.87 -2.09 9.77
CA HIS A 62 9.65 -1.37 10.09
C HIS A 62 9.76 -0.67 11.44
N THR A 63 9.66 0.67 11.39
CA THR A 63 9.52 1.48 12.59
C THR A 63 8.11 1.33 13.18
N GLN A 64 7.99 1.57 14.48
CA GLN A 64 6.71 1.72 15.15
C GLN A 64 6.69 3.03 15.94
N TYR A 65 7.18 4.10 15.31
CA TYR A 65 7.35 5.41 15.92
C TYR A 65 7.26 6.52 14.87
N ILE A 66 6.19 7.32 14.96
CA ILE A 66 5.99 8.50 14.14
C ILE A 66 6.58 9.71 14.85
N ARG A 67 7.60 10.31 14.25
CA ARG A 67 8.20 11.57 14.68
C ARG A 67 7.35 12.76 14.22
N PRO A 68 7.47 13.94 14.85
CA PRO A 68 6.82 15.16 14.37
C PRO A 68 7.05 15.46 12.90
N GLN A 69 8.24 15.16 12.36
CA GLN A 69 8.58 15.39 10.96
C GLN A 69 8.04 14.31 10.00
N ASP A 70 7.60 13.16 10.52
CA ASP A 70 7.06 12.07 9.70
C ASP A 70 5.53 12.18 9.52
N TRP A 71 4.88 13.14 10.18
CA TRP A 71 3.44 13.25 10.23
C TRP A 71 2.77 13.29 8.85
N ASP A 72 3.36 14.05 7.93
CA ASP A 72 2.80 14.33 6.60
C ASP A 72 2.78 13.09 5.68
N HIS A 73 3.35 11.96 6.10
CA HIS A 73 3.32 10.69 5.37
C HIS A 73 2.07 9.84 5.67
N GLY A 74 0.96 10.48 6.02
CA GLY A 74 -0.34 9.82 6.25
C GLY A 74 -0.51 9.25 7.65
N ALA A 75 0.30 9.67 8.62
CA ALA A 75 0.10 9.32 10.02
C ALA A 75 -1.12 10.07 10.59
N VAL A 76 -1.87 9.42 11.48
CA VAL A 76 -3.04 10.04 12.13
C VAL A 76 -2.63 10.81 13.39
N ARG A 77 -1.54 10.38 14.05
CA ARG A 77 -0.95 11.07 15.21
C ARG A 77 0.58 10.99 15.30
N VAL A 78 1.23 11.91 15.99
CA VAL A 78 2.62 11.78 16.46
C VAL A 78 2.62 10.81 17.63
N ALA A 79 3.66 9.98 17.71
CA ALA A 79 3.82 9.05 18.81
C ALA A 79 4.01 9.78 20.15
N GLN A 80 3.33 9.28 21.18
CA GLN A 80 3.48 9.75 22.55
C GLN A 80 4.12 8.66 23.41
N GLN A 81 4.86 9.04 24.45
CA GLN A 81 5.50 8.08 25.37
C GLN A 81 4.49 7.08 25.93
N GLY A 82 3.29 7.55 26.29
CA GLY A 82 2.23 6.73 26.86
C GLY A 82 1.69 5.64 25.92
N ASP A 83 1.92 5.73 24.60
CA ASP A 83 1.49 4.73 23.63
C ASP A 83 2.21 3.38 23.85
N TYR A 84 3.41 3.42 24.42
CA TYR A 84 4.29 2.26 24.60
C TYR A 84 4.41 1.79 26.05
N VAL A 85 3.59 2.31 26.97
CA VAL A 85 3.67 2.01 28.41
C VAL A 85 3.62 0.50 28.74
N PHE A 86 3.03 -0.31 27.86
CA PHE A 86 2.91 -1.76 28.00
C PHE A 86 3.95 -2.57 27.19
N ASP A 87 4.91 -1.90 26.55
CA ASP A 87 5.84 -2.52 25.60
C ASP A 87 7.17 -2.80 26.27
N ARG A 88 7.53 -4.09 26.37
CA ARG A 88 8.85 -4.52 26.84
C ARG A 88 9.39 -5.64 25.93
N PRO A 89 10.55 -5.45 25.26
CA PRO A 89 11.23 -4.16 25.03
C PRO A 89 10.41 -3.20 24.13
N HIS A 90 10.79 -1.95 23.99
CA HIS A 90 10.15 -1.05 23.02
C HIS A 90 10.57 -1.44 21.59
N LEU A 91 9.63 -1.44 20.63
CA LEU A 91 9.87 -1.83 19.24
C LEU A 91 9.84 -0.64 18.27
N LEU A 92 10.43 0.49 18.67
CA LEU A 92 10.39 1.74 17.91
C LEU A 92 11.03 1.62 16.52
N GLY A 93 11.93 0.64 16.34
CA GLY A 93 12.69 0.38 15.12
C GLY A 93 13.97 1.21 15.05
N SER A 94 14.93 0.77 14.24
CA SER A 94 16.21 1.45 14.02
C SER A 94 16.33 2.07 12.64
N GLU A 95 15.56 1.57 11.66
CA GLU A 95 15.58 2.00 10.26
C GLU A 95 14.18 1.85 9.65
N ARG A 96 13.90 2.64 8.61
CA ARG A 96 12.64 2.62 7.85
C ARG A 96 12.90 2.18 6.41
N THR A 97 13.24 0.90 6.23
CA THR A 97 13.32 0.26 4.90
C THR A 97 11.93 -0.02 4.34
N GLY A 98 11.00 -0.44 5.21
CA GLY A 98 9.57 -0.53 4.96
C GLY A 98 8.81 0.61 5.67
N PRO A 99 7.49 0.74 5.46
CA PRO A 99 6.69 1.78 6.11
C PRO A 99 6.68 1.64 7.63
N ASP A 100 6.41 2.74 8.32
CA ASP A 100 6.09 2.72 9.76
C ASP A 100 4.77 1.97 9.99
N LEU A 101 4.71 1.14 11.03
CA LEU A 101 3.56 0.31 11.34
C LEU A 101 2.82 0.73 12.61
N SER A 102 3.25 1.78 13.31
CA SER A 102 2.70 2.18 14.63
C SER A 102 1.19 2.40 14.62
N GLN A 103 0.60 2.69 13.45
CA GLN A 103 -0.81 2.99 13.26
C GLN A 103 -1.45 2.15 12.14
N GLU A 104 -0.82 1.02 11.75
CA GLU A 104 -1.29 0.18 10.64
C GLU A 104 -2.67 -0.46 10.90
N GLY A 105 -3.02 -0.70 12.17
CA GLY A 105 -4.21 -1.46 12.52
C GLY A 105 -5.49 -0.86 11.92
N GLY A 106 -6.22 -1.69 11.17
CA GLY A 106 -7.46 -1.33 10.47
C GLY A 106 -7.29 -0.63 9.13
N LEU A 107 -6.06 -0.25 8.72
CA LEU A 107 -5.82 0.33 7.38
C LEU A 107 -5.92 -0.73 6.28
N ARG A 108 -5.53 -1.97 6.59
CA ARG A 108 -5.61 -3.11 5.69
C ARG A 108 -6.29 -4.28 6.37
N THR A 109 -6.96 -5.11 5.59
CA THR A 109 -7.75 -6.23 6.09
C THR A 109 -6.88 -7.43 6.45
N ASP A 110 -7.38 -8.33 7.29
CA ASP A 110 -6.67 -9.53 7.72
C ASP A 110 -6.24 -10.40 6.53
N ASP A 111 -7.09 -10.49 5.51
CA ASP A 111 -6.82 -11.24 4.28
C ASP A 111 -5.75 -10.55 3.39
N TRP A 112 -5.71 -9.21 3.37
CA TRP A 112 -4.62 -8.46 2.75
C TRP A 112 -3.30 -8.76 3.45
N HIS A 113 -3.27 -8.70 4.78
CA HIS A 113 -2.05 -8.98 5.54
C HIS A 113 -1.60 -10.42 5.33
N ARG A 114 -2.53 -11.37 5.28
CA ARG A 114 -2.22 -12.76 4.92
C ARG A 114 -1.59 -12.87 3.52
N ALA A 115 -2.19 -12.26 2.50
CA ALA A 115 -1.62 -12.26 1.15
C ALA A 115 -0.21 -11.64 1.13
N HIS A 116 -0.04 -10.51 1.81
CA HIS A 116 1.22 -9.79 1.91
C HIS A 116 2.31 -10.61 2.62
N PHE A 117 2.03 -11.26 3.75
CA PHE A 117 3.01 -12.10 4.44
C PHE A 117 3.38 -13.34 3.63
N MET A 118 2.43 -13.93 2.89
CA MET A 118 2.74 -15.09 2.05
C MET A 118 3.70 -14.73 0.91
N ASN A 119 3.51 -13.58 0.27
CA ASN A 119 4.51 -12.96 -0.58
C ASN A 119 4.20 -11.47 -0.74
N PRO A 120 5.09 -10.57 -0.28
CA PRO A 120 4.85 -9.13 -0.37
C PRO A 120 4.64 -8.64 -1.80
N ARG A 121 5.19 -9.35 -2.81
CA ARG A 121 5.01 -9.04 -4.23
C ARG A 121 3.60 -9.31 -4.76
N PHE A 122 2.73 -9.98 -4.00
CA PHE A 122 1.33 -10.14 -4.36
C PHE A 122 0.51 -8.87 -4.12
N THR A 123 0.85 -8.08 -3.12
CA THR A 123 0.13 -6.82 -2.83
C THR A 123 0.94 -5.58 -3.22
N ARG A 124 2.26 -5.72 -3.34
CA ARG A 124 3.21 -4.68 -3.78
C ARG A 124 4.31 -5.32 -4.65
N PRO A 125 4.12 -5.46 -5.97
CA PRO A 125 5.06 -6.08 -6.91
C PRO A 125 6.54 -5.67 -6.74
N ALA A 126 6.81 -4.38 -6.48
CA ALA A 126 8.16 -3.87 -6.28
C ALA A 126 8.72 -4.04 -4.85
N SER A 127 8.01 -4.72 -3.95
CA SER A 127 8.42 -4.87 -2.55
C SER A 127 9.71 -5.67 -2.41
N ILE A 128 10.65 -5.13 -1.64
CA ILE A 128 11.87 -5.82 -1.21
C ILE A 128 11.67 -6.66 0.07
N MET A 129 10.49 -6.61 0.68
CA MET A 129 10.20 -7.35 1.90
C MET A 129 10.30 -8.87 1.65
N PRO A 130 10.93 -9.63 2.56
CA PRO A 130 10.99 -11.08 2.46
C PRO A 130 9.60 -11.75 2.54
N GLN A 131 9.49 -12.95 1.98
CA GLN A 131 8.29 -13.77 2.12
C GLN A 131 8.30 -14.55 3.43
N PHE A 132 7.15 -14.63 4.10
CA PHE A 132 6.94 -15.32 5.37
C PHE A 132 6.10 -16.59 5.24
N ARG A 133 6.02 -17.16 4.03
CA ARG A 133 5.32 -18.44 3.76
C ARG A 133 5.86 -19.66 4.53
N PHE A 134 6.97 -19.52 5.25
CA PHE A 134 7.53 -20.55 6.11
C PHE A 134 6.90 -20.57 7.51
N LEU A 135 6.20 -19.50 7.91
CA LEU A 135 5.44 -19.46 9.15
C LEU A 135 4.20 -20.33 9.03
N THR A 136 3.81 -20.95 10.14
CA THR A 136 2.57 -21.72 10.24
C THR A 136 1.35 -20.79 10.16
N ASP A 137 0.18 -21.35 9.82
CA ASP A 137 -1.06 -20.57 9.79
C ASP A 137 -1.41 -19.93 11.15
N GLY A 138 -1.07 -20.60 12.25
CA GLY A 138 -1.23 -20.07 13.59
C GLY A 138 -0.34 -18.86 13.86
N GLU A 139 0.92 -18.90 13.43
CA GLU A 139 1.87 -17.79 13.55
C GLU A 139 1.47 -16.61 12.68
N ILE A 140 1.07 -16.85 11.42
CA ILE A 140 0.54 -15.80 10.54
C ILE A 140 -0.69 -15.13 11.15
N THR A 141 -1.62 -15.92 11.69
CA THR A 141 -2.83 -15.39 12.34
C THR A 141 -2.48 -14.55 13.57
N ALA A 142 -1.52 -15.00 14.39
CA ALA A 142 -1.05 -14.23 15.53
C ALA A 142 -0.36 -12.93 15.09
N LEU A 143 0.51 -13.00 14.07
CA LEU A 143 1.21 -11.84 13.52
C LEU A 143 0.24 -10.80 12.97
N ILE A 144 -0.78 -11.22 12.22
CA ILE A 144 -1.87 -10.36 11.75
C ILE A 144 -2.57 -9.70 12.94
N ALA A 145 -2.93 -10.46 13.98
CA ALA A 145 -3.57 -9.89 15.16
C ALA A 145 -2.70 -8.82 15.84
N TYR A 146 -1.38 -9.05 15.91
CA TYR A 146 -0.46 -8.04 16.44
C TYR A 146 -0.39 -6.79 15.56
N VAL A 147 -0.25 -6.92 14.23
CA VAL A 147 -0.22 -5.77 13.33
C VAL A 147 -1.55 -5.00 13.38
N GLN A 148 -2.68 -5.70 13.45
CA GLN A 148 -4.00 -5.09 13.63
C GLN A 148 -4.16 -4.37 14.97
N SER A 149 -3.34 -4.70 15.98
CA SER A 149 -3.33 -4.01 17.27
C SER A 149 -2.51 -2.71 17.28
N LEU A 150 -1.68 -2.48 16.26
CA LEU A 150 -0.81 -1.31 16.22
C LEU A 150 -1.62 -0.04 15.98
N GLY A 151 -1.57 0.87 16.97
CA GLY A 151 -2.43 2.05 17.09
C GLY A 151 -3.41 1.95 18.26
N GLY A 152 -3.38 0.86 19.03
CA GLY A 152 -4.11 0.71 20.28
C GLY A 152 -5.62 0.84 20.11
N LYS A 153 -6.29 1.61 20.98
CA LYS A 153 -7.76 1.79 20.91
C LYS A 153 -8.24 2.38 19.59
N MET A 154 -7.43 3.24 18.95
CA MET A 154 -7.75 3.78 17.63
C MET A 154 -7.73 2.69 16.56
N ALA A 155 -6.78 1.76 16.63
CA ALA A 155 -6.73 0.61 15.76
C ALA A 155 -7.96 -0.29 15.96
N ASP A 156 -8.36 -0.56 17.21
CA ASP A 156 -9.55 -1.38 17.50
C ASP A 156 -10.82 -0.80 16.87
N ALA A 157 -11.00 0.53 16.95
CA ALA A 157 -12.12 1.21 16.32
C ALA A 157 -12.11 1.07 14.80
N ARG A 158 -10.93 1.22 14.16
CA ARG A 158 -10.78 1.03 12.71
C ARG A 158 -11.00 -0.42 12.29
N VAL A 159 -10.43 -1.38 13.00
CA VAL A 159 -10.59 -2.83 12.74
C VAL A 159 -12.05 -3.25 12.90
N THR A 160 -12.74 -2.76 13.93
CA THR A 160 -14.18 -3.06 14.13
C THR A 160 -15.01 -2.54 12.95
N ARG A 161 -14.76 -1.29 12.54
CA ARG A 161 -15.43 -0.68 11.39
C ARG A 161 -15.13 -1.46 10.10
N GLN A 162 -13.86 -1.81 9.88
CA GLN A 162 -13.42 -2.58 8.72
C GLN A 162 -14.14 -3.93 8.64
N LYS A 163 -14.20 -4.69 9.75
CA LYS A 163 -14.88 -5.99 9.82
C LYS A 163 -16.38 -5.89 9.55
N MET A 164 -17.02 -4.84 10.04
CA MET A 164 -18.44 -4.57 9.76
C MET A 164 -18.69 -4.38 8.25
N TRP A 165 -17.92 -3.50 7.61
CA TRP A 165 -18.05 -3.27 6.16
C TRP A 165 -17.65 -4.48 5.32
N HIS A 166 -16.65 -5.22 5.77
CA HIS A 166 -16.23 -6.46 5.12
C HIS A 166 -17.34 -7.50 5.10
N LYS A 167 -18.06 -7.67 6.22
CA LYS A 167 -19.22 -8.55 6.29
C LYS A 167 -20.32 -8.11 5.31
N ALA A 168 -20.60 -6.81 5.23
CA ALA A 168 -21.61 -6.27 4.32
C ALA A 168 -21.24 -6.51 2.84
N LEU A 169 -19.99 -6.22 2.47
CA LEU A 169 -19.49 -6.45 1.11
C LEU A 169 -19.43 -7.94 0.76
N ALA A 170 -18.99 -8.80 1.69
CA ALA A 170 -19.01 -10.25 1.53
C ALA A 170 -20.42 -10.79 1.25
N ALA A 171 -21.43 -10.26 1.94
CA ALA A 171 -22.83 -10.63 1.71
C ALA A 171 -23.31 -10.18 0.32
N ALA A 172 -22.89 -9.00 -0.17
CA ALA A 172 -23.18 -8.54 -1.52
C ALA A 172 -22.50 -9.41 -2.59
N PHE A 173 -21.22 -9.73 -2.37
CA PHE A 173 -20.43 -10.60 -3.25
C PHE A 173 -21.05 -12.00 -3.39
N ALA A 174 -21.51 -12.59 -2.28
CA ALA A 174 -22.15 -13.91 -2.29
C ALA A 174 -23.44 -13.98 -3.11
N ARG A 175 -24.10 -12.84 -3.37
CA ARG A 175 -25.31 -12.76 -4.22
C ARG A 175 -25.00 -12.71 -5.72
N GLY A 176 -23.73 -12.74 -6.10
CA GLY A 176 -23.28 -12.76 -7.49
C GLY A 176 -22.82 -11.39 -8.00
N THR A 177 -22.25 -11.41 -9.22
CA THR A 177 -21.54 -10.28 -9.83
C THR A 177 -22.38 -8.99 -9.88
N ASP A 178 -23.64 -9.08 -10.31
CA ASP A 178 -24.48 -7.90 -10.52
C ASP A 178 -24.86 -7.23 -9.20
N ALA A 179 -25.23 -8.05 -8.20
CA ALA A 179 -25.52 -7.56 -6.86
C ALA A 179 -24.28 -6.95 -6.20
N ASN A 180 -23.10 -7.53 -6.44
CA ASN A 180 -21.84 -6.99 -5.95
C ASN A 180 -21.54 -5.61 -6.54
N PHE A 181 -21.59 -5.47 -7.87
CA PHE A 181 -21.34 -4.18 -8.52
C PHE A 181 -22.40 -3.13 -8.17
N ALA A 182 -23.68 -3.51 -8.07
CA ALA A 182 -24.72 -2.60 -7.60
C ALA A 182 -24.42 -2.08 -6.19
N TYR A 183 -24.00 -2.96 -5.27
CA TYR A 183 -23.57 -2.57 -3.93
C TYR A 183 -22.32 -1.66 -3.98
N LEU A 184 -21.29 -2.03 -4.72
CA LEU A 184 -20.07 -1.23 -4.87
C LEU A 184 -20.34 0.17 -5.44
N HIS A 185 -21.24 0.28 -6.43
CA HIS A 185 -21.63 1.56 -6.99
C HIS A 185 -22.42 2.40 -5.97
N SER A 186 -23.24 1.77 -5.12
CA SER A 186 -23.99 2.49 -4.07
C SER A 186 -23.10 3.13 -2.99
N LEU A 187 -21.86 2.64 -2.82
CA LEU A 187 -20.86 3.24 -1.92
C LEU A 187 -20.20 4.49 -2.50
N VAL A 188 -20.37 4.76 -3.80
CA VAL A 188 -19.76 5.89 -4.50
C VAL A 188 -20.76 7.07 -4.51
N PRO A 189 -20.37 8.28 -4.07
CA PRO A 189 -21.24 9.44 -4.11
C PRO A 189 -21.73 9.72 -5.53
N GLU A 190 -22.96 10.24 -5.64
CA GLU A 190 -23.64 10.42 -6.93
C GLU A 190 -22.82 11.21 -7.95
N GLN A 191 -22.16 12.30 -7.53
CA GLN A 191 -21.35 13.10 -8.44
C GLN A 191 -20.24 12.31 -9.14
N TRP A 192 -19.69 11.27 -8.49
CA TRP A 192 -18.62 10.45 -9.05
C TRP A 192 -19.15 9.33 -9.96
N ARG A 193 -20.39 8.86 -9.72
CA ARG A 193 -21.00 7.75 -10.48
C ARG A 193 -21.24 8.06 -11.96
N THR A 194 -21.41 9.34 -12.30
CA THR A 194 -21.71 9.78 -13.68
C THR A 194 -20.62 10.67 -14.27
N MET A 195 -19.62 11.05 -13.48
CA MET A 195 -18.53 11.90 -13.93
C MET A 195 -17.66 11.15 -14.96
N PRO A 196 -17.45 11.71 -16.16
CA PRO A 196 -16.54 11.12 -17.13
C PRO A 196 -15.09 11.32 -16.71
N ASN A 197 -14.18 10.52 -17.27
CA ASN A 197 -12.75 10.81 -17.11
C ASN A 197 -12.41 12.14 -17.82
N PRO A 198 -11.89 13.17 -17.11
CA PRO A 198 -11.58 14.45 -17.72
C PRO A 198 -10.36 14.38 -18.66
N TYR A 199 -9.55 13.31 -18.59
CA TYR A 199 -8.37 13.11 -19.40
C TYR A 199 -8.64 12.16 -20.57
N PRO A 200 -8.22 12.50 -21.81
CA PRO A 200 -8.38 11.64 -22.97
C PRO A 200 -7.47 10.39 -22.88
N PRO A 201 -7.91 9.22 -23.38
CA PRO A 201 -7.11 7.99 -23.38
C PRO A 201 -6.08 7.99 -24.52
N THR A 202 -5.13 8.93 -24.51
CA THR A 202 -4.04 8.97 -25.51
C THR A 202 -3.09 7.79 -25.33
N PRO A 203 -2.29 7.42 -26.34
CA PRO A 203 -1.27 6.38 -26.21
C PRO A 203 -0.33 6.58 -25.01
N GLU A 204 0.04 7.82 -24.72
CA GLU A 204 0.90 8.19 -23.59
C GLU A 204 0.18 7.99 -22.25
N ALA A 205 -1.08 8.43 -22.14
CA ALA A 205 -1.90 8.22 -20.95
C ALA A 205 -2.10 6.73 -20.67
N LEU A 206 -2.38 5.93 -21.70
CA LEU A 206 -2.50 4.48 -21.58
C LEU A 206 -1.19 3.81 -21.20
N ALA A 207 -0.04 4.29 -21.70
CA ALA A 207 1.27 3.78 -21.31
C ALA A 207 1.58 4.08 -19.83
N ARG A 208 1.29 5.29 -19.35
CA ARG A 208 1.42 5.65 -17.92
C ARG A 208 0.48 4.83 -17.04
N GLY A 209 -0.78 4.71 -17.45
CA GLY A 209 -1.78 3.90 -16.75
C GLY A 209 -1.39 2.43 -16.68
N ARG A 210 -0.84 1.86 -17.77
CA ARG A 210 -0.30 0.49 -17.78
C ARG A 210 0.84 0.32 -16.78
N PHE A 211 1.80 1.24 -16.77
CA PHE A 211 2.92 1.18 -15.83
C PHE A 211 2.42 1.19 -14.38
N ILE A 212 1.47 2.07 -14.04
CA ILE A 212 0.86 2.11 -12.71
C ILE A 212 0.12 0.80 -12.39
N TYR A 213 -0.64 0.25 -13.34
CA TYR A 213 -1.35 -1.00 -13.16
C TYR A 213 -0.40 -2.17 -12.83
N GLU A 214 0.72 -2.27 -13.55
CA GLU A 214 1.74 -3.29 -13.33
C GLU A 214 2.46 -3.13 -11.98
N GLN A 215 2.63 -1.89 -11.50
CA GLN A 215 3.29 -1.63 -10.22
C GLN A 215 2.37 -1.81 -9.01
N SER A 216 1.06 -1.56 -9.15
CA SER A 216 0.16 -1.40 -8.00
C SER A 216 -1.09 -2.28 -8.02
N CYS A 217 -1.56 -2.73 -9.18
CA CYS A 217 -2.88 -3.36 -9.34
C CYS A 217 -2.80 -4.83 -9.74
N ILE A 218 -1.79 -5.20 -10.54
CA ILE A 218 -1.67 -6.53 -11.18
C ILE A 218 -1.61 -7.68 -10.17
N GLY A 219 -1.03 -7.45 -8.99
CA GLY A 219 -0.88 -8.47 -7.96
C GLY A 219 -2.23 -9.03 -7.44
N CYS A 220 -3.27 -8.20 -7.45
CA CYS A 220 -4.63 -8.61 -7.08
C CYS A 220 -5.51 -8.85 -8.31
N HIS A 221 -5.48 -7.94 -9.30
CA HIS A 221 -6.41 -7.98 -10.43
C HIS A 221 -5.96 -8.86 -11.60
N GLY A 222 -4.69 -9.27 -11.64
CA GLY A 222 -4.13 -10.13 -12.69
C GLY A 222 -3.83 -9.38 -13.99
N ASN A 223 -3.09 -10.04 -14.90
CA ASN A 223 -2.71 -9.44 -16.18
C ASN A 223 -3.90 -9.21 -17.13
N PHE A 224 -4.98 -10.00 -16.95
CA PHE A 224 -6.19 -9.93 -17.76
C PHE A 224 -7.30 -9.07 -17.14
N GLY A 225 -7.06 -8.48 -15.96
CA GLY A 225 -8.07 -7.71 -15.22
C GLY A 225 -9.27 -8.57 -14.78
N ASP A 226 -9.08 -9.88 -14.64
CA ASP A 226 -10.12 -10.87 -14.35
C ASP A 226 -10.29 -11.15 -12.85
N GLY A 227 -9.50 -10.46 -12.01
CA GLY A 227 -9.52 -10.63 -10.56
C GLY A 227 -8.79 -11.89 -10.07
N ASN A 228 -8.05 -12.57 -10.94
CA ASN A 228 -7.28 -13.78 -10.63
C ASN A 228 -5.77 -13.51 -10.51
N GLY A 229 -5.39 -12.33 -9.99
CA GLY A 229 -4.01 -12.05 -9.63
C GLY A 229 -3.49 -13.03 -8.56
N PRO A 230 -2.17 -13.15 -8.38
CA PRO A 230 -1.61 -14.12 -7.44
C PRO A 230 -2.11 -13.93 -5.99
N ALA A 231 -2.47 -12.71 -5.57
CA ALA A 231 -3.08 -12.45 -4.26
C ALA A 231 -4.49 -13.06 -4.10
N ALA A 232 -5.23 -13.23 -5.19
CA ALA A 232 -6.68 -13.48 -5.18
C ALA A 232 -7.09 -14.74 -4.40
N ARG A 233 -6.19 -15.71 -4.23
CA ARG A 233 -6.48 -16.93 -3.44
C ARG A 233 -6.63 -16.68 -1.94
N TRP A 234 -6.12 -15.56 -1.43
CA TRP A 234 -6.21 -15.19 -0.03
C TRP A 234 -7.29 -14.17 0.27
N LEU A 235 -7.78 -13.47 -0.75
CA LEU A 235 -8.68 -12.33 -0.57
C LEU A 235 -10.13 -12.77 -0.66
N TYR A 236 -10.96 -12.25 0.24
CA TYR A 236 -12.39 -12.45 0.18
C TYR A 236 -13.10 -11.18 0.66
N PRO A 237 -13.97 -10.54 -0.13
CA PRO A 237 -14.33 -10.86 -1.50
C PRO A 237 -13.13 -10.85 -2.46
N LYS A 238 -13.22 -11.65 -3.53
CA LYS A 238 -12.19 -11.62 -4.57
C LYS A 238 -12.18 -10.27 -5.30
N PRO A 239 -11.02 -9.82 -5.81
CA PRO A 239 -10.95 -8.66 -6.69
C PRO A 239 -11.92 -8.77 -7.87
N ALA A 240 -12.51 -7.65 -8.25
CA ALA A 240 -13.50 -7.62 -9.33
C ALA A 240 -12.89 -8.03 -10.68
N ASN A 241 -13.66 -8.80 -11.47
CA ASN A 241 -13.37 -9.04 -12.87
C ASN A 241 -13.87 -7.83 -13.69
N PHE A 242 -12.95 -7.01 -14.19
CA PHE A 242 -13.28 -5.80 -14.93
C PHE A 242 -14.00 -6.07 -16.25
N THR A 243 -13.87 -7.26 -16.83
CA THR A 243 -14.61 -7.61 -18.06
C THR A 243 -16.13 -7.63 -17.83
N ALA A 244 -16.60 -7.88 -16.61
CA ALA A 244 -18.02 -7.79 -16.27
C ALA A 244 -18.59 -6.36 -16.42
N LEU A 245 -17.74 -5.34 -16.26
CA LEU A 245 -18.11 -3.94 -16.44
C LEU A 245 -18.44 -3.60 -17.89
N ARG A 246 -18.13 -4.46 -18.87
CA ARG A 246 -18.59 -4.32 -20.28
C ARG A 246 -20.10 -4.23 -20.36
N ARG A 247 -20.79 -5.11 -19.62
CA ARG A 247 -22.25 -5.13 -19.53
C ARG A 247 -22.77 -4.18 -18.47
N ILE A 248 -22.14 -4.15 -17.29
CA ILE A 248 -22.69 -3.47 -16.11
C ILE A 248 -22.58 -1.94 -16.20
N GLY A 249 -21.51 -1.39 -16.77
CA GLY A 249 -21.25 0.06 -16.71
C GLY A 249 -20.29 0.44 -15.61
N ALA A 250 -19.35 1.32 -15.94
CA ALA A 250 -18.56 2.10 -14.99
C ALA A 250 -18.13 3.39 -15.68
N SER A 251 -18.39 4.53 -15.05
CA SER A 251 -17.83 5.81 -15.51
C SER A 251 -16.36 5.92 -15.08
N GLY A 252 -15.62 6.83 -15.71
CA GLY A 252 -14.28 7.20 -15.29
C GLY A 252 -14.25 7.64 -13.83
N GLY A 253 -15.22 8.46 -13.40
CA GLY A 253 -15.32 8.94 -12.03
C GLY A 253 -15.56 7.84 -11.00
N LEU A 254 -16.28 6.78 -11.38
CA LEU A 254 -16.50 5.62 -10.52
C LEU A 254 -15.21 4.85 -10.29
N LEU A 255 -14.47 4.58 -11.37
CA LEU A 255 -13.15 3.95 -11.30
C LEU A 255 -12.17 4.80 -10.47
N TYR A 256 -12.11 6.10 -10.76
CA TYR A 256 -11.25 7.05 -10.06
C TYR A 256 -11.55 7.06 -8.55
N TYR A 257 -12.82 7.20 -8.16
CA TYR A 257 -13.19 7.29 -6.75
C TYR A 257 -12.80 6.02 -5.97
N GLN A 258 -13.02 4.85 -6.56
CA GLN A 258 -12.68 3.56 -5.94
C GLN A 258 -11.17 3.34 -5.86
N ILE A 259 -10.39 3.79 -6.85
CA ILE A 259 -8.91 3.71 -6.79
C ILE A 259 -8.39 4.71 -5.75
N MET A 260 -8.91 5.93 -5.75
CA MET A 260 -8.48 6.99 -4.85
C MET A 260 -8.72 6.62 -3.38
N ASN A 261 -9.92 6.13 -3.04
CA ASN A 261 -10.34 5.83 -1.67
C ASN A 261 -10.26 4.36 -1.26
N GLY A 262 -9.91 3.47 -2.19
CA GLY A 262 -10.05 2.02 -2.00
C GLY A 262 -11.52 1.61 -1.99
N ILE A 263 -11.75 0.31 -1.78
CA ILE A 263 -13.11 -0.23 -1.67
C ILE A 263 -13.37 -0.64 -0.23
N THR A 264 -14.23 0.12 0.44
CA THR A 264 -14.65 -0.11 1.83
C THR A 264 -15.14 -1.54 2.04
N GLY A 265 -14.52 -2.26 2.98
CA GLY A 265 -14.83 -3.65 3.29
C GLY A 265 -14.06 -4.69 2.45
N SER A 266 -13.29 -4.27 1.44
CA SER A 266 -12.41 -5.16 0.68
C SER A 266 -10.95 -5.00 1.09
N SER A 267 -10.10 -5.86 0.54
CA SER A 267 -8.64 -5.76 0.63
C SER A 267 -8.02 -4.71 -0.31
N MET A 268 -8.82 -3.99 -1.11
CA MET A 268 -8.32 -2.95 -2.02
C MET A 268 -7.97 -1.68 -1.24
N PRO A 269 -6.68 -1.31 -1.12
CA PRO A 269 -6.27 -0.12 -0.38
C PRO A 269 -6.63 1.16 -1.15
N TYR A 270 -6.58 2.29 -0.46
CA TYR A 270 -6.63 3.62 -1.08
C TYR A 270 -5.27 3.98 -1.68
N PHE A 271 -5.27 4.68 -2.82
CA PHE A 271 -4.04 5.10 -3.49
C PHE A 271 -3.80 6.61 -3.45
N LYS A 272 -4.70 7.41 -2.86
CA LYS A 272 -4.56 8.88 -2.77
C LYS A 272 -3.33 9.38 -2.01
N THR A 273 -2.67 8.52 -1.23
CA THR A 273 -1.41 8.84 -0.53
C THR A 273 -0.17 8.42 -1.31
N GLU A 274 -0.33 7.62 -2.36
CA GLU A 274 0.77 7.05 -3.16
C GLU A 274 0.79 7.58 -4.59
N LEU A 275 -0.36 8.00 -5.12
CA LEU A 275 -0.55 8.48 -6.49
C LEU A 275 -1.22 9.86 -6.51
N GLU A 276 -0.70 10.74 -7.36
CA GLU A 276 -1.36 12.01 -7.72
C GLU A 276 -2.67 11.75 -8.48
N SER A 277 -3.61 12.69 -8.41
CA SER A 277 -4.93 12.58 -9.05
C SER A 277 -4.85 12.21 -10.55
N GLU A 278 -4.00 12.89 -11.32
CA GLU A 278 -3.82 12.63 -12.75
C GLU A 278 -3.38 11.18 -13.03
N LYS A 279 -2.49 10.63 -12.19
CA LYS A 279 -2.03 9.24 -12.30
C LYS A 279 -3.16 8.24 -12.04
N ILE A 280 -4.08 8.56 -11.13
CA ILE A 280 -5.27 7.74 -10.87
C ILE A 280 -6.23 7.77 -12.09
N TRP A 281 -6.38 8.93 -12.74
CA TRP A 281 -7.15 9.03 -13.98
C TRP A 281 -6.52 8.26 -15.15
N ASP A 282 -5.20 8.29 -15.29
CA ASP A 282 -4.47 7.54 -16.31
C ASP A 282 -4.66 6.03 -16.16
N VAL A 283 -4.51 5.47 -14.94
CA VAL A 283 -4.76 4.04 -14.71
C VAL A 283 -6.24 3.68 -14.89
N SER A 284 -7.16 4.59 -14.56
CA SER A 284 -8.59 4.41 -14.83
C SER A 284 -8.86 4.30 -16.33
N ASN A 285 -8.24 5.16 -17.15
CA ASN A 285 -8.28 5.07 -18.61
C ASN A 285 -7.71 3.74 -19.12
N TYR A 286 -6.57 3.30 -18.59
CA TYR A 286 -5.98 2.02 -18.95
C TYR A 286 -6.92 0.84 -18.65
N ILE A 287 -7.57 0.83 -17.48
CA ILE A 287 -8.54 -0.22 -17.12
C ILE A 287 -9.74 -0.20 -18.07
N ALA A 288 -10.29 0.99 -18.32
CA ALA A 288 -11.44 1.20 -19.17
C ALA A 288 -11.18 0.71 -20.61
N VAL A 289 -10.06 1.11 -21.21
CA VAL A 289 -9.70 0.71 -22.57
C VAL A 289 -9.29 -0.77 -22.63
N SER A 290 -8.42 -1.24 -21.74
CA SER A 290 -7.77 -2.55 -21.89
C SER A 290 -8.66 -3.72 -21.46
N PHE A 291 -9.51 -3.55 -20.44
CA PHE A 291 -10.31 -4.64 -19.89
C PHE A 291 -11.81 -4.47 -20.18
N ILE A 292 -12.32 -3.24 -20.05
CA ILE A 292 -13.74 -2.92 -20.29
C ILE A 292 -14.00 -2.70 -21.80
N GLY A 293 -13.00 -2.33 -22.59
CA GLY A 293 -13.17 -2.09 -24.04
C GLY A 293 -13.94 -0.81 -24.37
N ARG A 294 -14.12 0.10 -23.42
CA ARG A 294 -14.74 1.42 -23.61
C ARG A 294 -14.14 2.42 -22.63
N SER A 295 -13.99 3.67 -23.04
CA SER A 295 -13.64 4.78 -22.16
C SER A 295 -14.59 5.95 -22.41
N ASP A 296 -14.98 6.63 -21.34
CA ASP A 296 -15.66 7.93 -21.39
C ASP A 296 -14.67 9.10 -21.35
N GLY A 297 -13.35 8.82 -21.35
CA GLY A 297 -12.32 9.81 -21.49
C GLY A 297 -12.49 10.57 -22.82
N ASN A 298 -12.39 11.90 -22.75
CA ASN A 298 -12.67 12.83 -23.85
C ASN A 298 -14.17 13.06 -24.16
N THR A 299 -15.09 12.69 -23.26
CA THR A 299 -16.51 13.08 -23.36
C THR A 299 -16.80 14.38 -22.58
N ALA A 300 -17.80 15.15 -23.03
CA ALA A 300 -18.22 16.35 -22.32
C ALA A 300 -19.07 16.00 -21.09
N PRO A 301 -19.01 16.78 -19.98
CA PRO A 301 -18.23 18.00 -19.80
C PRO A 301 -16.74 17.71 -19.51
N ARG A 302 -15.87 18.48 -20.14
CA ARG A 302 -14.42 18.45 -19.89
C ARG A 302 -14.13 19.27 -18.62
N GLY A 303 -13.49 18.64 -17.64
CA GLY A 303 -13.10 19.30 -16.39
C GLY A 303 -14.11 19.09 -15.26
N ALA A 304 -13.98 17.96 -14.56
CA ALA A 304 -14.22 18.01 -13.13
C ALA A 304 -12.97 18.61 -12.51
N ASP A 305 -13.12 19.69 -11.75
CA ASP A 305 -12.01 20.28 -11.00
C ASP A 305 -11.38 19.19 -10.13
N ALA A 306 -10.05 19.01 -10.18
CA ALA A 306 -9.35 18.06 -9.32
C ALA A 306 -9.55 18.39 -7.82
N ALA A 307 -10.05 19.61 -7.52
CA ALA A 307 -10.43 20.09 -6.20
C ALA A 307 -11.89 19.77 -5.77
N LEU A 308 -12.65 18.95 -6.52
CA LEU A 308 -14.02 18.57 -6.16
C LEU A 308 -14.03 17.58 -4.97
N GLU A 309 -13.64 18.05 -3.79
CA GLU A 309 -13.91 17.36 -2.53
C GLU A 309 -15.41 17.41 -2.23
N PRO A 310 -16.04 16.30 -1.79
CA PRO A 310 -17.41 16.37 -1.30
C PRO A 310 -17.47 17.36 -0.13
N VAL A 311 -18.53 18.18 -0.14
CA VAL A 311 -18.82 19.14 0.91
C VAL A 311 -18.83 18.42 2.27
N ASP A 312 -17.91 18.85 3.14
CA ASP A 312 -17.65 18.42 4.53
C ASP A 312 -16.76 17.17 4.75
N PRO A 313 -15.44 17.35 5.03
CA PRO A 313 -14.53 16.27 5.43
C PRO A 313 -14.78 15.72 6.85
N HIS A 314 -15.69 16.31 7.62
CA HIS A 314 -16.11 15.83 8.95
C HIS A 314 -17.47 15.13 8.93
N ALA A 315 -18.10 14.97 7.76
CA ALA A 315 -19.34 14.23 7.64
C ALA A 315 -19.11 12.76 8.06
N PRO A 316 -19.92 12.22 9.00
CA PRO A 316 -19.83 10.82 9.35
C PRO A 316 -20.12 9.96 8.11
N PRO A 317 -19.43 8.81 7.95
CA PRO A 317 -19.73 7.91 6.83
C PRO A 317 -21.22 7.52 6.88
N PRO A 318 -21.90 7.43 5.72
CA PRO A 318 -23.30 7.07 5.70
C PRO A 318 -23.50 5.73 6.43
N PRO A 319 -24.57 5.59 7.23
CA PRO A 319 -24.89 4.32 7.86
C PRO A 319 -25.04 3.23 6.80
N ALA A 320 -24.67 1.99 7.14
CA ALA A 320 -24.85 0.87 6.23
C ALA A 320 -26.33 0.79 5.79
N PRO A 321 -26.64 0.71 4.48
CA PRO A 321 -28.02 0.69 4.02
C PRO A 321 -28.72 -0.58 4.54
N GLU A 322 -29.86 -0.40 5.22
CA GLU A 322 -30.61 -1.49 5.86
C GLU A 322 -31.26 -2.46 4.85
N SER A 323 -31.42 -2.05 3.60
CA SER A 323 -31.68 -2.95 2.47
C SER A 323 -31.50 -2.17 1.16
N VAL A 324 -30.78 -2.75 0.19
CA VAL A 324 -30.62 -2.16 -1.13
C VAL A 324 -31.58 -2.87 -2.08
N THR A 325 -32.78 -2.32 -2.28
CA THR A 325 -33.51 -2.55 -3.53
C THR A 325 -32.82 -1.72 -4.61
N ALA A 326 -32.24 -2.40 -5.60
CA ALA A 326 -31.54 -1.74 -6.70
C ALA A 326 -32.49 -0.82 -7.48
N PRO A 327 -32.12 0.44 -7.76
CA PRO A 327 -32.87 1.27 -8.69
C PRO A 327 -32.77 0.69 -10.12
N PRO A 328 -33.78 0.91 -10.98
CA PRO A 328 -33.76 0.42 -12.35
C PRO A 328 -32.57 1.01 -13.13
N LEU A 329 -31.85 0.15 -13.82
CA LEU A 329 -30.74 0.51 -14.69
C LEU A 329 -31.29 1.24 -15.92
N THR A 330 -31.34 2.57 -15.89
CA THR A 330 -31.52 3.38 -17.11
C THR A 330 -30.16 3.88 -17.59
N SER A 331 -29.65 3.29 -18.67
CA SER A 331 -28.45 3.76 -19.36
C SER A 331 -28.72 5.12 -20.03
N PRO A 332 -27.82 6.12 -19.93
CA PRO A 332 -27.85 7.27 -20.81
C PRO A 332 -27.44 6.86 -22.24
N ALA A 333 -27.97 7.57 -23.24
CA ALA A 333 -27.76 7.31 -24.66
C ALA A 333 -26.26 7.33 -25.04
N LEU A 334 -25.83 6.27 -25.72
CA LEU A 334 -24.44 5.97 -26.13
C LEU A 334 -24.12 6.55 -27.51
N GLN A 335 -22.86 6.96 -27.73
CA GLN A 335 -22.28 7.15 -29.07
C GLN A 335 -21.66 5.83 -29.58
N PRO A 336 -21.59 5.62 -30.91
CA PRO A 336 -21.14 4.36 -31.49
C PRO A 336 -19.62 4.13 -31.33
N GLU A 337 -19.25 2.85 -31.44
CA GLU A 337 -17.92 2.26 -31.23
C GLU A 337 -16.78 3.03 -31.94
N VAL A 338 -15.74 3.37 -31.18
CA VAL A 338 -14.46 3.78 -31.75
C VAL A 338 -13.75 2.50 -32.21
N ASN A 339 -13.76 2.24 -33.52
CA ASN A 339 -12.96 1.17 -34.12
C ASN A 339 -11.47 1.45 -33.88
N ALA A 340 -10.87 0.72 -32.95
CA ALA A 340 -9.42 0.66 -32.82
C ALA A 340 -8.84 0.03 -34.10
N ALA A 341 -7.99 0.80 -34.78
CA ALA A 341 -7.26 0.34 -35.95
C ALA A 341 -6.51 -0.97 -35.65
N ARG A 342 -6.83 -2.02 -36.39
CA ARG A 342 -6.08 -3.29 -36.42
C ARG A 342 -4.68 -3.02 -37.01
N GLY A 343 -3.72 -2.67 -36.15
CA GLY A 343 -2.30 -2.78 -36.44
C GLY A 343 -1.76 -4.09 -35.90
N GLY A 344 -1.82 -5.16 -36.68
CA GLY A 344 -1.13 -6.42 -36.35
C GLY A 344 0.38 -6.23 -36.51
N MET A 345 1.16 -6.49 -35.45
CA MET A 345 2.61 -6.68 -35.55
C MET A 345 2.97 -8.17 -35.53
N PRO A 346 3.97 -8.59 -36.31
CA PRO A 346 4.23 -10.00 -36.59
C PRO A 346 5.05 -10.66 -35.48
N MET A 347 4.72 -11.93 -35.22
CA MET A 347 5.55 -12.87 -34.45
C MET A 347 6.75 -13.32 -35.30
N PRO A 348 7.96 -13.53 -34.74
CA PRO A 348 9.02 -14.20 -35.47
C PRO A 348 8.74 -15.71 -35.50
N GLY A 349 8.43 -16.21 -36.70
CA GLY A 349 8.24 -17.63 -36.98
C GLY A 349 9.57 -18.39 -37.04
N GLY A 350 9.58 -19.55 -36.41
CA GLY A 350 10.62 -20.56 -36.59
C GLY A 350 10.49 -21.26 -37.94
N GLY A 351 11.63 -21.53 -38.58
CA GLY A 351 11.76 -22.36 -39.77
C GLY A 351 13.06 -23.15 -39.71
N ARG A 352 12.93 -24.48 -39.66
CA ARG A 352 14.01 -25.48 -39.69
C ARG A 352 14.61 -25.60 -41.09
N GLN A 353 15.94 -25.60 -41.18
CA GLN A 353 16.81 -26.44 -42.03
C GLN A 353 18.13 -26.55 -41.24
N GLY A 354 18.81 -27.68 -41.00
CA GLY A 354 19.18 -28.82 -41.84
C GLY A 354 20.66 -29.09 -41.47
N ALA A 355 21.00 -30.32 -41.12
CA ALA A 355 22.20 -30.70 -40.35
C ALA A 355 23.55 -30.59 -41.09
N SER A 356 24.61 -30.28 -40.34
CA SER A 356 25.98 -30.82 -40.54
C SER A 356 26.84 -30.61 -39.27
N SER A 357 27.56 -31.67 -38.88
CA SER A 357 28.32 -31.86 -37.64
C SER A 357 29.81 -31.42 -37.77
N PRO A 358 30.75 -31.68 -36.84
CA PRO A 358 31.28 -30.63 -35.94
C PRO A 358 32.83 -30.44 -35.92
N THR A 359 33.27 -29.36 -35.23
CA THR A 359 34.60 -29.13 -34.58
C THR A 359 35.80 -28.74 -35.49
N PRO A 360 36.86 -28.03 -35.02
CA PRO A 360 37.19 -27.70 -33.63
C PRO A 360 37.61 -26.24 -33.31
N ALA A 361 37.73 -26.05 -31.99
CA ALA A 361 38.21 -24.90 -31.22
C ALA A 361 39.36 -24.09 -31.84
N GLN A 362 39.25 -22.76 -31.73
CA GLN A 362 40.40 -21.86 -31.63
C GLN A 362 40.18 -20.80 -30.55
N THR A 363 41.14 -20.75 -29.66
CA THR A 363 41.38 -19.80 -28.57
C THR A 363 41.81 -18.42 -29.10
N GLY A 364 41.31 -17.35 -28.50
CA GLY A 364 41.73 -15.96 -28.72
C GLY A 364 41.33 -15.05 -27.54
N PRO A 365 42.04 -13.93 -27.28
CA PRO A 365 42.53 -13.61 -25.94
C PRO A 365 41.60 -12.74 -25.08
N ALA A 366 41.89 -12.78 -23.77
CA ALA A 366 41.25 -12.05 -22.69
C ALA A 366 41.18 -10.53 -22.94
N GLN A 367 39.98 -9.96 -22.80
CA GLN A 367 39.79 -8.51 -22.76
C GLN A 367 39.93 -8.00 -21.32
N THR A 368 40.95 -7.17 -21.13
CA THR A 368 41.29 -6.45 -19.90
C THR A 368 40.26 -5.34 -19.65
N LEU A 369 39.65 -5.33 -18.46
CA LEU A 369 38.80 -4.25 -17.96
C LEU A 369 39.64 -3.02 -17.60
N PRO A 370 39.26 -1.79 -17.99
CA PRO A 370 39.88 -0.57 -17.48
C PRO A 370 39.26 -0.11 -16.15
N SER A 371 40.14 0.13 -15.16
CA SER A 371 39.84 0.72 -13.84
C SER A 371 39.29 2.16 -13.90
N PRO A 372 38.57 2.61 -12.85
CA PRO A 372 37.82 3.86 -12.86
C PRO A 372 38.72 5.09 -12.66
N ARG A 373 38.54 6.11 -13.50
CA ARG A 373 39.18 7.42 -13.35
C ARG A 373 38.43 8.28 -12.31
N HIS A 374 39.22 8.91 -11.45
CA HIS A 374 38.84 9.86 -10.41
C HIS A 374 37.93 10.99 -10.91
N ALA A 375 36.84 11.22 -10.19
CA ALA A 375 35.99 12.39 -10.33
C ALA A 375 36.62 13.61 -9.63
N HIS A 376 36.73 14.72 -10.36
CA HIS A 376 37.11 16.03 -9.83
C HIS A 376 36.04 16.57 -8.85
N PRO A 377 36.43 17.30 -7.80
CA PRO A 377 35.48 17.90 -6.85
C PRO A 377 34.75 19.11 -7.44
N ARG A 378 33.44 19.19 -7.19
CA ARG A 378 32.58 20.34 -7.51
C ARG A 378 32.94 21.55 -6.62
N PRO A 379 32.88 22.79 -7.12
CA PRO A 379 33.10 23.99 -6.30
C PRO A 379 31.90 24.25 -5.37
N ALA A 380 32.21 24.76 -4.17
CA ALA A 380 31.27 25.08 -3.09
C ALA A 380 30.42 26.35 -3.38
N PRO A 381 29.21 26.48 -2.82
CA PRO A 381 28.38 27.66 -2.99
C PRO A 381 28.88 28.85 -2.16
N GLU A 382 28.94 30.00 -2.81
CA GLU A 382 29.39 31.30 -2.30
C GLU A 382 28.41 31.86 -1.25
N ARG A 383 28.91 32.15 -0.05
CA ARG A 383 28.17 32.79 1.04
C ARG A 383 28.02 34.29 0.74
N ARG A 384 26.79 34.77 0.55
CA ARG A 384 26.47 36.20 0.71
C ARG A 384 26.27 36.52 2.19
N ARG A 385 27.05 37.47 2.71
CA ARG A 385 26.79 38.35 3.88
C ARG A 385 27.76 39.55 3.82
N PRO A 386 27.49 40.67 4.49
CA PRO A 386 26.38 40.97 5.40
C PRO A 386 25.13 41.52 4.69
#